data_AF-A0A7C2SI03-F1
#
_entry.id   AF-A0A7C2SI03-F1
#
_cell.length_a   1.000
_cell.length_b   1.000
_cell.length_c   1.000
_cell.angle_alpha   90.00
_cell.angle_beta   90.00
_cell.angle_gamma   90.00
#
_symmetry.space_group_name_H-M   'P 1'
#
loop_
_entity.id
_entity.type
_entity.pdbx_description
1 polymer ?
#
loop_
_entity_poly.entity_id
_entity_poly.type
_entity_poly.pdbx_seq_one_letter_code
_entity_poly.pdbx_strand_id
1 'polypeptide(L)'
;MRKLPIRVHYFRVLVSFTFFLSFLSCDNDFESFVLEDPIFCDSGTVDISEAGANLIINAGNEGDCIRAEGTCTVTVTAEDVILNGCMKCIDASDEAEVVLSGEFEDVRCTSIEDGIRASGDAVITLVAGDDVVISSGQGNGIVAEDASIVELIAADKCRIEAAGNAIIESDTAQVDTSGCEELIIE
;
A
#
# COMPACT_ATOMS: atom_id res chain seq x y z
N MET A 1 7.35 -4.03 -29.38
CA MET A 1 7.24 -2.56 -29.24
C MET A 1 7.90 -2.21 -27.92
N ARG A 2 8.93 -1.35 -27.91
CA ARG A 2 9.72 -1.06 -26.71
C ARG A 2 8.99 0.01 -25.88
N LYS A 3 8.45 -0.37 -24.71
CA LYS A 3 7.97 0.60 -23.71
C LYS A 3 9.18 1.07 -22.90
N LEU A 4 9.33 2.39 -22.79
CA LEU A 4 10.38 3.07 -22.03
C LEU A 4 10.06 3.01 -20.53
N PRO A 5 11.05 2.94 -19.64
CA PRO A 5 10.82 3.15 -18.21
C PRO A 5 10.40 4.61 -17.97
N ILE A 6 9.21 4.80 -17.41
CA ILE A 6 8.73 6.12 -16.99
C ILE A 6 9.32 6.39 -15.60
N ARG A 7 10.31 7.27 -15.55
CA ARG A 7 10.85 7.82 -14.29
C ARG A 7 10.19 9.18 -14.09
N VAL A 8 9.17 9.26 -13.26
CA VAL A 8 8.51 10.53 -12.96
C VAL A 8 9.31 11.21 -11.84
N HIS A 9 10.12 12.21 -12.21
CA HIS A 9 10.72 13.13 -11.24
C HIS A 9 9.87 14.40 -11.20
N TYR A 10 9.11 14.61 -10.13
CA TYR A 10 8.45 15.90 -9.88
C TYR A 10 9.48 16.90 -9.33
N PHE A 11 9.78 17.93 -10.11
CA PHE A 11 10.64 19.05 -9.73
C PHE A 11 9.75 20.28 -9.52
N ARG A 12 9.55 20.72 -8.26
CA ARG A 12 8.76 21.93 -7.98
C ARG A 12 9.64 23.18 -7.94
N VAL A 13 9.14 24.21 -8.61
CA VAL A 13 9.69 25.57 -8.75
C VAL A 13 9.46 26.36 -7.46
N LEU A 14 10.52 26.89 -6.87
CA LEU A 14 10.46 27.85 -5.77
C LEU A 14 9.90 29.20 -6.27
N VAL A 15 8.69 29.56 -5.84
CA VAL A 15 8.17 30.92 -5.99
C VAL A 15 8.56 31.71 -4.74
N SER A 16 9.56 32.59 -4.89
CA SER A 16 9.99 33.51 -3.83
C SER A 16 9.01 34.68 -3.73
N PHE A 17 8.22 34.73 -2.66
CA PHE A 17 7.45 35.92 -2.28
C PHE A 17 8.07 36.54 -1.02
N THR A 18 8.69 37.71 -1.21
CA THR A 18 9.14 38.57 -0.10
C THR A 18 7.96 39.44 0.29
N PHE A 19 7.43 39.35 1.52
CA PHE A 19 6.93 40.52 2.26
C PHE A 19 6.73 40.25 3.77
N PHE A 20 6.97 41.31 4.53
CA PHE A 20 7.18 41.49 5.97
C PHE A 20 6.10 40.97 6.95
N LEU A 21 6.60 40.37 8.06
CA LEU A 21 6.15 40.38 9.47
C LEU A 21 4.63 40.35 9.79
N SER A 22 4.17 39.30 10.48
CA SER A 22 3.60 39.34 11.85
C SER A 22 2.94 38.00 12.25
N PHE A 23 3.23 37.53 13.47
CA PHE A 23 2.57 36.48 14.26
C PHE A 23 2.74 34.99 13.85
N LEU A 24 3.12 34.21 14.88
CA LEU A 24 3.04 32.76 14.99
C LEU A 24 1.67 32.24 14.55
N SER A 25 1.61 31.58 13.39
CA SER A 25 0.92 30.30 13.25
C SER A 25 1.97 29.31 12.75
N CYS A 26 2.30 28.30 13.56
CA CYS A 26 2.79 27.05 13.00
C CYS A 26 1.54 26.42 12.38
N ASP A 27 1.20 26.85 11.17
CA ASP A 27 0.44 26.00 10.28
C ASP A 27 1.40 24.87 9.93
N ASN A 28 1.31 23.78 10.71
CA ASN A 28 1.75 22.47 10.23
C ASN A 28 0.77 22.13 9.12
N ASP A 29 1.02 22.69 7.93
CA ASP A 29 0.45 22.19 6.70
C ASP A 29 1.00 20.77 6.55
N PHE A 30 0.31 19.79 7.13
CA PHE A 30 0.43 18.39 6.72
C PHE A 30 0.01 18.37 5.25
N GLU A 31 0.98 18.46 4.33
CA GLU A 31 0.74 18.23 2.92
C GLU A 31 0.45 16.73 2.76
N SER A 32 -0.83 16.35 2.76
CA SER A 32 -1.21 15.02 2.30
C SER A 32 -1.07 14.98 0.78
N PHE A 33 -0.35 13.98 0.28
CA PHE A 33 -0.23 13.73 -1.15
C PHE A 33 -1.30 12.71 -1.55
N VAL A 34 -2.32 13.20 -2.27
CA VAL A 34 -3.37 12.35 -2.82
C VAL A 34 -2.98 11.92 -4.23
N LEU A 35 -2.70 10.64 -4.41
CA LEU A 35 -2.63 10.00 -5.71
C LEU A 35 -4.06 9.55 -6.07
N GLU A 36 -4.74 10.32 -6.92
CA GLU A 36 -6.11 9.99 -7.38
C GLU A 36 -6.14 8.85 -8.41
N ASP A 37 -4.99 8.23 -8.71
CA ASP A 37 -4.85 7.19 -9.72
C ASP A 37 -4.29 5.89 -9.11
N PRO A 38 -4.87 4.72 -9.44
CA PRO A 38 -4.29 3.42 -9.12
C PRO A 38 -2.91 3.16 -9.73
N ILE A 39 -2.16 2.24 -9.13
CA ILE A 39 -0.87 1.77 -9.66
C ILE A 39 -1.10 0.46 -10.40
N PHE A 40 -0.78 0.44 -11.70
CA PHE A 40 -0.81 -0.78 -12.53
C PHE A 40 0.55 -1.04 -13.17
N CYS A 41 1.10 -2.23 -12.96
CA CYS A 41 2.43 -2.58 -13.42
C CYS A 41 2.60 -4.06 -13.77
N ASP A 42 2.96 -4.35 -15.02
CA ASP A 42 3.14 -5.73 -15.52
C ASP A 42 4.63 -6.11 -15.67
N SER A 43 5.54 -5.13 -15.55
CA SER A 43 6.99 -5.32 -15.61
C SER A 43 7.74 -4.04 -15.22
N GLY A 44 8.96 -4.19 -14.69
CA GLY A 44 9.83 -3.06 -14.35
C GLY A 44 9.69 -2.65 -12.89
N THR A 45 9.88 -1.36 -12.61
CA THR A 45 9.88 -0.85 -11.23
C THR A 45 9.07 0.43 -11.14
N VAL A 46 8.19 0.49 -10.13
CA VAL A 46 7.51 1.69 -9.67
C VAL A 46 8.04 1.99 -8.27
N ASP A 47 8.56 3.20 -8.08
CA ASP A 47 9.13 3.64 -6.80
C ASP A 47 8.54 5.01 -6.46
N ILE A 48 7.82 5.07 -5.35
CA ILE A 48 7.16 6.27 -4.82
C ILE A 48 7.69 6.48 -3.41
N SER A 49 8.30 7.64 -3.17
CA SER A 49 8.84 8.00 -1.86
C SER A 49 8.43 9.42 -1.51
N GLU A 50 7.59 9.55 -0.50
CA GLU A 50 7.02 10.80 -0.01
C GLU A 50 7.41 10.98 1.47
N ALA A 51 8.54 11.63 1.72
CA ALA A 51 9.06 11.79 3.07
C ALA A 51 8.27 12.85 3.86
N GLY A 52 7.77 12.47 5.04
CA GLY A 52 7.04 13.38 5.95
C GLY A 52 5.68 13.83 5.43
N ALA A 53 5.04 13.00 4.59
CA ALA A 53 3.72 13.22 4.05
C ALA A 53 2.95 11.90 3.98
N ASN A 54 1.64 11.96 4.17
CA ASN A 54 0.75 10.81 3.98
C ASN A 54 0.51 10.61 2.49
N LEU A 55 0.52 9.35 2.05
CA LEU A 55 0.16 8.96 0.70
C LEU A 55 -1.20 8.28 0.70
N ILE A 56 -2.12 8.79 -0.12
CA ILE A 56 -3.43 8.18 -0.34
C ILE A 56 -3.52 7.70 -1.79
N ILE A 57 -3.80 6.42 -1.99
CA ILE A 57 -4.12 5.83 -3.30
C ILE A 57 -5.60 5.46 -3.31
N ASN A 58 -6.36 6.04 -4.25
CA ASN A 58 -7.79 5.84 -4.36
C ASN A 58 -8.20 5.33 -5.75
N ALA A 59 -8.94 4.23 -5.82
CA ALA A 59 -9.41 3.63 -7.08
C ALA A 59 -10.91 3.88 -7.39
N GLY A 60 -11.57 4.78 -6.67
CA GLY A 60 -12.93 5.24 -6.95
C GLY A 60 -14.04 4.19 -6.76
N ASN A 61 -13.74 3.06 -6.12
CA ASN A 61 -14.58 1.86 -5.97
C ASN A 61 -14.82 1.10 -7.29
N GLU A 62 -14.03 1.34 -8.32
CA GLU A 62 -14.20 0.72 -9.64
C GLU A 62 -13.04 -0.22 -10.03
N GLY A 63 -11.94 -0.22 -9.29
CA GLY A 63 -10.78 -1.05 -9.56
C GLY A 63 -9.89 -1.29 -8.35
N ASP A 64 -8.80 -2.02 -8.54
CA ASP A 64 -7.81 -2.26 -7.49
C ASP A 64 -6.93 -1.03 -7.31
N CYS A 65 -6.43 -0.78 -6.10
CA CYS A 65 -5.52 0.34 -5.85
C CYS A 65 -4.11 0.06 -6.36
N ILE A 66 -3.62 -1.17 -6.19
CA ILE A 66 -2.35 -1.64 -6.74
C ILE A 66 -2.60 -2.98 -7.45
N ARG A 67 -2.25 -3.06 -8.73
CA ARG A 67 -2.16 -4.33 -9.49
C ARG A 67 -0.74 -4.52 -10.02
N ALA A 68 -0.09 -5.57 -9.57
CA ALA A 68 1.28 -5.92 -9.96
C ALA A 68 1.32 -7.34 -10.55
N GLU A 69 1.81 -7.47 -11.77
CA GLU A 69 1.88 -8.75 -12.50
C GLU A 69 3.29 -8.95 -13.09
N GLY A 70 3.56 -10.18 -13.55
CA GLY A 70 4.83 -10.52 -14.21
C GLY A 70 6.03 -10.36 -13.29
N THR A 71 7.00 -9.52 -13.68
CA THR A 71 8.23 -9.27 -12.90
C THR A 71 8.26 -7.82 -12.39
N CYS A 72 7.10 -7.26 -12.05
CA CYS A 72 7.04 -5.89 -11.56
C CYS A 72 7.47 -5.79 -10.09
N THR A 73 8.25 -4.77 -9.76
CA THR A 73 8.48 -4.33 -8.38
C THR A 73 7.78 -3.00 -8.12
N VAL A 74 6.90 -2.93 -7.14
CA VAL A 74 6.26 -1.71 -6.65
C VAL A 74 6.77 -1.43 -5.25
N THR A 75 7.42 -0.28 -5.04
CA THR A 75 7.87 0.17 -3.73
C THR A 75 7.24 1.52 -3.43
N VAL A 76 6.60 1.61 -2.27
CA VAL A 76 5.94 2.81 -1.79
C VAL A 76 6.41 3.09 -0.38
N THR A 77 6.86 4.31 -0.13
CA THR A 77 7.31 4.77 1.19
C THR A 77 6.71 6.14 1.46
N ALA A 78 5.98 6.26 2.58
CA ALA A 78 5.37 7.51 3.03
C ALA A 78 5.30 7.54 4.56
N GLU A 79 4.86 8.65 5.15
CA GLU A 79 4.62 8.71 6.61
C GLU A 79 3.50 7.74 7.04
N ASP A 80 2.40 7.76 6.26
CA ASP A 80 1.21 6.89 6.35
C ASP A 80 0.84 6.48 4.91
N VAL A 81 0.49 5.21 4.70
CA VAL A 81 0.06 4.70 3.39
C VAL A 81 -1.38 4.24 3.47
N ILE A 82 -2.28 4.94 2.78
CA ILE A 82 -3.71 4.66 2.78
C ILE A 82 -4.17 4.22 1.39
N LEU A 83 -4.63 2.99 1.27
CA LEU A 83 -5.31 2.44 0.10
C LEU A 83 -6.81 2.42 0.37
N ASN A 84 -7.60 3.23 -0.36
CA ASN A 84 -9.03 3.34 -0.13
C ASN A 84 -9.86 3.36 -1.41
N GLY A 85 -11.16 3.06 -1.26
CA GLY A 85 -12.04 2.97 -2.42
C GLY A 85 -11.55 1.93 -3.44
N CYS A 86 -10.98 0.81 -2.98
CA CYS A 86 -10.44 -0.22 -3.84
C CYS A 86 -11.42 -1.40 -3.97
N MET A 87 -11.41 -2.08 -5.12
CA MET A 87 -11.99 -3.41 -5.24
C MET A 87 -11.14 -4.41 -4.45
N LYS A 88 -9.83 -4.47 -4.73
CA LYS A 88 -8.79 -5.00 -3.84
C LYS A 88 -7.74 -3.93 -3.58
N CYS A 89 -7.15 -3.89 -2.39
CA CYS A 89 -6.08 -2.93 -2.15
C CYS A 89 -4.83 -3.29 -2.95
N ILE A 90 -4.45 -4.57 -2.93
CA ILE A 90 -3.29 -5.10 -3.63
C ILE A 90 -3.70 -6.42 -4.30
N ASP A 91 -3.45 -6.51 -5.60
CA ASP A 91 -3.56 -7.73 -6.39
C ASP A 91 -2.21 -8.01 -7.07
N ALA A 92 -1.47 -8.99 -6.56
CA ALA A 92 -0.15 -9.37 -7.05
C ALA A 92 -0.13 -10.80 -7.59
N SER A 93 0.53 -11.00 -8.74
CA SER A 93 0.63 -12.33 -9.38
C SER A 93 1.97 -12.54 -10.08
N ASP A 94 2.23 -13.78 -10.48
CA ASP A 94 3.50 -14.24 -11.07
C ASP A 94 4.70 -13.98 -10.14
N GLU A 95 5.74 -13.26 -10.58
CA GLU A 95 6.96 -12.96 -9.82
C GLU A 95 6.93 -11.50 -9.30
N ALA A 96 5.75 -10.90 -9.15
CA ALA A 96 5.61 -9.51 -8.75
C ALA A 96 5.97 -9.29 -7.27
N GLU A 97 6.58 -8.17 -6.97
CA GLU A 97 6.98 -7.75 -5.63
C GLU A 97 6.32 -6.41 -5.29
N VAL A 98 5.61 -6.33 -4.17
CA VAL A 98 4.97 -5.11 -3.68
C VAL A 98 5.42 -4.84 -2.25
N VAL A 99 6.03 -3.69 -2.01
CA VAL A 99 6.47 -3.25 -0.68
C VAL A 99 5.84 -1.91 -0.36
N LEU A 100 5.00 -1.86 0.68
CA LEU A 100 4.44 -0.61 1.21
C LEU A 100 5.02 -0.35 2.59
N SER A 101 5.53 0.87 2.81
CA SER A 101 6.11 1.29 4.07
C SER A 101 5.49 2.59 4.55
N GLY A 102 4.76 2.52 5.68
CA GLY A 102 4.40 3.67 6.51
C GLY A 102 5.52 3.88 7.53
N GLU A 103 6.39 4.88 7.35
CA GLU A 103 7.63 5.02 8.11
C GLU A 103 7.41 5.26 9.61
N PHE A 104 6.36 6.00 9.96
CA PHE A 104 6.08 6.41 11.33
C PHE A 104 4.66 6.09 11.77
N GLU A 105 3.72 5.95 10.82
CA GLU A 105 2.32 5.66 11.09
C GLU A 105 1.92 4.33 10.42
N ASP A 106 0.66 4.26 10.01
CA ASP A 106 0.01 3.02 9.60
C ASP A 106 0.25 2.69 8.12
N VAL A 107 -0.05 1.43 7.80
CA VAL A 107 -0.43 1.03 6.45
C VAL A 107 -1.88 0.57 6.50
N ARG A 108 -2.78 1.29 5.82
CA ARG A 108 -4.22 1.03 5.84
C ARG A 108 -4.74 0.61 4.48
N CYS A 109 -5.45 -0.50 4.45
CA CYS A 109 -6.13 -1.05 3.30
C CYS A 109 -7.63 -1.13 3.57
N THR A 110 -8.44 -0.50 2.71
CA THR A 110 -9.90 -0.65 2.70
C THR A 110 -10.37 -1.09 1.32
N SER A 111 -10.93 -2.30 1.24
CA SER A 111 -11.41 -2.90 0.00
C SER A 111 -12.88 -3.35 0.07
N ILE A 112 -13.50 -3.46 -1.10
CA ILE A 112 -14.84 -4.03 -1.25
C ILE A 112 -14.78 -5.55 -1.29
N GLU A 113 -13.88 -6.12 -2.10
CA GLU A 113 -13.68 -7.58 -2.23
C GLU A 113 -12.61 -8.04 -1.24
N ASP A 114 -11.62 -8.80 -1.72
CA ASP A 114 -10.48 -9.22 -0.91
C ASP A 114 -9.59 -8.00 -0.59
N GLY A 115 -8.96 -7.96 0.57
CA GLY A 115 -8.02 -6.89 0.95
C GLY A 115 -6.76 -6.98 0.11
N ILE A 116 -6.06 -8.09 0.29
CA ILE A 116 -4.82 -8.44 -0.39
C ILE A 116 -5.00 -9.77 -1.10
N ARG A 117 -4.59 -9.84 -2.36
CA ARG A 117 -4.49 -11.08 -3.12
C ARG A 117 -3.08 -11.26 -3.65
N ALA A 118 -2.49 -12.43 -3.39
CA ALA A 118 -1.20 -12.85 -3.90
C ALA A 118 -1.31 -14.24 -4.55
N SER A 119 -0.69 -14.44 -5.71
CA SER A 119 -0.69 -15.73 -6.43
C SER A 119 0.61 -15.93 -7.20
N GLY A 120 0.88 -17.14 -7.70
CA GLY A 120 2.18 -17.48 -8.31
C GLY A 120 3.32 -17.49 -7.29
N ASP A 121 4.40 -16.77 -7.59
CA ASP A 121 5.58 -16.55 -6.74
C ASP A 121 5.61 -15.11 -6.18
N ALA A 122 4.46 -14.43 -6.14
CA ALA A 122 4.39 -13.02 -5.78
C ALA A 122 4.71 -12.78 -4.29
N VAL A 123 5.34 -11.63 -4.01
CA VAL A 123 5.71 -11.22 -2.64
C VAL A 123 5.07 -9.88 -2.32
N ILE A 124 4.35 -9.81 -1.22
CA ILE A 124 3.76 -8.57 -0.71
C ILE A 124 4.26 -8.35 0.71
N THR A 125 4.89 -7.21 0.98
CA THR A 125 5.38 -6.85 2.31
C THR A 125 4.75 -5.51 2.73
N LEU A 126 4.04 -5.51 3.84
CA LEU A 126 3.53 -4.29 4.47
C LEU A 126 4.32 -4.02 5.75
N VAL A 127 4.93 -2.84 5.83
CA VAL A 127 5.71 -2.39 6.99
C VAL A 127 5.10 -1.10 7.52
N ALA A 128 4.62 -1.11 8.76
CA ALA A 128 4.08 0.06 9.44
C ALA A 128 4.91 0.43 10.67
N GLY A 129 5.08 1.73 10.89
CA GLY A 129 5.67 2.30 12.09
C GLY A 129 4.74 2.24 13.29
N ASP A 130 3.43 2.07 13.07
CA ASP A 130 2.40 1.83 14.08
C ASP A 130 1.57 0.57 13.73
N ASP A 131 0.39 0.71 13.11
CA ASP A 131 -0.50 -0.42 12.79
C ASP A 131 -0.52 -0.79 11.28
N VAL A 132 -0.67 -2.07 10.99
CA VAL A 132 -1.15 -2.56 9.68
C VAL A 132 -2.64 -2.88 9.81
N VAL A 133 -3.49 -2.19 9.03
CA VAL A 133 -4.95 -2.37 9.07
C VAL A 133 -5.47 -2.80 7.70
N ILE A 134 -6.11 -3.96 7.64
CA ILE A 134 -6.75 -4.49 6.42
C ILE A 134 -8.24 -4.68 6.72
N SER A 135 -9.10 -3.99 5.96
CA SER A 135 -10.55 -4.06 6.10
C SER A 135 -11.20 -4.40 4.76
N SER A 136 -11.94 -5.50 4.73
CA SER A 136 -12.54 -6.08 3.52
C SER A 136 -14.05 -6.24 3.68
N GLY A 137 -14.81 -5.44 2.93
CA GLY A 137 -16.25 -5.28 3.14
C GLY A 137 -17.12 -6.47 2.72
N GLN A 138 -16.70 -7.23 1.72
CA GLN A 138 -17.46 -8.37 1.16
C GLN A 138 -16.60 -9.62 0.91
N GLY A 139 -15.28 -9.46 0.80
CA GLY A 139 -14.34 -10.57 0.56
C GLY A 139 -13.55 -10.99 1.80
N ASN A 140 -12.41 -11.61 1.54
CA ASN A 140 -11.48 -12.08 2.56
C ASN A 140 -10.43 -10.99 2.87
N GLY A 141 -9.79 -11.04 4.03
CA GLY A 141 -8.74 -10.07 4.35
C GLY A 141 -7.53 -10.25 3.44
N ILE A 142 -6.91 -11.44 3.51
CA ILE A 142 -5.74 -11.83 2.73
C ILE A 142 -6.01 -13.19 2.07
N VAL A 143 -5.75 -13.27 0.76
CA VAL A 143 -5.80 -14.51 -0.02
C VAL A 143 -4.42 -14.72 -0.65
N ALA A 144 -3.70 -15.73 -0.20
CA ALA A 144 -2.41 -16.13 -0.73
C ALA A 144 -2.51 -17.52 -1.35
N GLU A 145 -2.17 -17.63 -2.63
CA GLU A 145 -2.26 -18.85 -3.44
C GLU A 145 -0.87 -19.25 -4.00
N ASP A 146 -0.72 -20.50 -4.45
CA ASP A 146 0.51 -21.07 -5.02
C ASP A 146 1.73 -21.01 -4.07
N ALA A 147 2.78 -20.28 -4.42
CA ALA A 147 4.01 -20.12 -3.64
C ALA A 147 4.20 -18.66 -3.17
N SER A 148 3.12 -17.87 -3.22
CA SER A 148 3.14 -16.47 -2.84
C SER A 148 3.38 -16.26 -1.35
N ILE A 149 3.93 -15.09 -1.01
CA ILE A 149 4.25 -14.70 0.37
C ILE A 149 3.63 -13.33 0.64
N VAL A 150 2.88 -13.23 1.73
CA VAL A 150 2.42 -11.96 2.29
C VAL A 150 3.01 -11.80 3.68
N GLU A 151 3.79 -10.75 3.91
CA GLU A 151 4.42 -10.45 5.18
C GLU A 151 3.87 -9.15 5.76
N LEU A 152 3.36 -9.20 6.99
CA LEU A 152 2.89 -8.03 7.73
C LEU A 152 3.86 -7.76 8.89
N ILE A 153 4.37 -6.54 8.93
CA ILE A 153 5.27 -6.06 9.98
C ILE A 153 4.69 -4.75 10.51
N ALA A 154 4.39 -4.72 11.80
CA ALA A 154 3.81 -3.56 12.48
C ALA A 154 4.48 -3.39 13.84
N ALA A 155 4.73 -2.16 14.25
CA ALA A 155 5.30 -1.90 15.57
C ALA A 155 4.32 -2.21 16.70
N ASP A 156 3.02 -2.03 16.47
CA ASP A 156 1.95 -2.37 17.41
C ASP A 156 1.09 -3.51 16.84
N LYS A 157 0.05 -3.23 16.05
CA LYS A 157 -0.92 -4.26 15.68
C LYS A 157 -0.98 -4.52 14.19
N CYS A 158 -1.27 -5.77 13.87
CA CYS A 158 -1.87 -6.15 12.60
C CYS A 158 -3.34 -6.47 12.84
N ARG A 159 -4.23 -5.68 12.25
CA ARG A 159 -5.67 -5.89 12.32
C ARG A 159 -6.21 -6.27 10.95
N ILE A 160 -6.90 -7.41 10.89
CA ILE A 160 -7.54 -7.91 9.68
C ILE A 160 -9.03 -8.10 9.98
N GLU A 161 -9.85 -7.24 9.40
CA GLU A 161 -11.31 -7.31 9.45
C GLU A 161 -11.84 -7.76 8.10
N ALA A 162 -12.55 -8.88 8.05
CA ALA A 162 -13.08 -9.39 6.79
C ALA A 162 -14.49 -9.94 6.92
N ALA A 163 -15.36 -9.62 5.96
CA ALA A 163 -16.68 -10.24 5.89
C ALA A 163 -16.61 -11.75 5.59
N GLY A 164 -15.56 -12.18 4.87
CA GLY A 164 -15.23 -13.58 4.59
C GLY A 164 -14.30 -14.17 5.65
N ASN A 165 -13.19 -14.77 5.20
CA ASN A 165 -12.12 -15.22 6.10
C ASN A 165 -11.06 -14.12 6.20
N ALA A 166 -10.46 -13.92 7.37
CA ALA A 166 -9.38 -12.97 7.50
C ALA A 166 -8.14 -13.38 6.69
N ILE A 167 -7.77 -14.66 6.72
CA ILE A 167 -6.61 -15.20 6.00
C ILE A 167 -7.01 -16.51 5.33
N ILE A 168 -6.67 -16.64 4.05
CA ILE A 168 -6.72 -17.87 3.27
C ILE A 168 -5.33 -18.13 2.69
N GLU A 169 -4.77 -19.28 3.01
CA GLU A 169 -3.54 -19.81 2.41
C GLU A 169 -3.89 -21.10 1.65
N SER A 170 -3.40 -21.22 0.41
CA SER A 170 -3.49 -22.47 -0.36
C SER A 170 -2.12 -22.92 -0.87
N ASP A 171 -2.01 -24.20 -1.18
CA ASP A 171 -0.80 -24.83 -1.72
C ASP A 171 0.43 -24.66 -0.81
N THR A 172 1.40 -23.84 -1.22
CA THR A 172 2.62 -23.52 -0.48
C THR A 172 2.69 -22.07 -0.03
N ALA A 173 1.62 -21.31 -0.21
CA ALA A 173 1.56 -19.90 0.11
C ALA A 173 1.68 -19.67 1.62
N GLN A 174 2.18 -18.49 1.99
CA GLN A 174 2.42 -18.10 3.38
C GLN A 174 1.95 -16.69 3.64
N VAL A 175 1.25 -16.50 4.76
CA VAL A 175 0.92 -15.20 5.33
C VAL A 175 1.60 -15.10 6.69
N ASP A 176 2.72 -14.40 6.74
CA ASP A 176 3.50 -14.17 7.96
C ASP A 176 3.02 -12.90 8.67
N THR A 177 2.52 -13.09 9.88
CA THR A 177 2.08 -12.01 10.78
C THR A 177 2.91 -11.96 12.07
N SER A 178 4.01 -12.72 12.11
CA SER A 178 4.92 -12.76 13.27
C SER A 178 5.71 -11.46 13.46
N GLY A 179 5.69 -10.59 12.45
CA GLY A 179 6.23 -9.23 12.50
C GLY A 179 5.36 -8.21 13.25
N CYS A 180 4.20 -8.60 13.78
CA CYS A 180 3.29 -7.74 14.52
C CYS A 180 3.37 -8.02 16.03
N GLU A 181 3.26 -7.01 16.90
CA GLU A 181 3.23 -7.23 18.37
C GLU A 181 1.91 -7.91 18.78
N GLU A 182 0.79 -7.48 18.17
CA GLU A 182 -0.53 -8.09 18.36
C GLU A 182 -1.21 -8.37 17.02
N LEU A 183 -1.83 -9.55 16.88
CA LEU A 183 -2.68 -9.90 15.75
C LEU A 183 -4.15 -9.90 16.18
N ILE A 184 -4.96 -9.08 15.51
CA ILE A 184 -6.41 -8.99 15.69
C ILE A 184 -7.10 -9.45 14.42
N ILE A 185 -8.00 -10.44 14.53
CA ILE A 185 -8.78 -10.98 13.43
C ILE A 185 -10.27 -10.90 13.79
N GLU A 186 -11.06 -10.25 12.94
CA GLU A 186 -12.51 -10.02 13.13
C GLU A 186 -13.34 -10.38 11.89
#